data_AF-A0A7W8XV49-F1
#
_entry.id   AF-A0A7W8XV49-F1
#
_cell.length_a   1.000
_cell.length_b   1.000
_cell.length_c   1.000
_cell.angle_alpha   90.00
_cell.angle_beta   90.00
_cell.angle_gamma   90.00
#
_symmetry.space_group_name_H-M   'P 1'
#
loop_
_entity.id
_entity.type
_entity.pdbx_description
1 polymer ?
#
loop_
_entity_poly.entity_id
_entity_poly.type
_entity_poly.pdbx_seq_one_letter_code
_entity_poly.pdbx_strand_id
1 'polypeptide(L)'
;MLVVSNVAIPLTSAKHRYHRDKARRSSAWGYVEIEIGVLKSQCLDRRIDDKHRMIAEINAWQQQRNAQRAQIQWMFTTEKAREKLHKAYPVKES
;
A
#
# COMPACT_ATOMS: atom_id res chain seq x y z
N MET A 1 -31.22 6.45 -14.32
CA MET A 1 -31.26 7.51 -13.29
C MET A 1 -30.41 7.07 -12.10
N LEU A 2 -29.18 7.56 -12.01
CA LEU A 2 -28.45 7.69 -10.75
C LEU A 2 -28.02 9.15 -10.70
N VAL A 3 -28.80 9.95 -9.97
CA VAL A 3 -28.50 11.35 -9.73
C VAL A 3 -27.50 11.39 -8.58
N VAL A 4 -26.21 11.47 -8.93
CA VAL A 4 -25.18 11.89 -7.98
C VAL A 4 -24.70 13.27 -8.41
N SER A 5 -25.35 14.27 -7.79
CA SER A 5 -24.95 15.67 -7.67
C SER A 5 -24.91 16.51 -8.95
N ASN A 6 -25.76 17.53 -8.98
CA ASN A 6 -25.86 18.60 -9.99
C ASN A 6 -24.65 19.57 -9.92
N VAL A 7 -23.44 19.05 -10.10
CA VAL A 7 -22.21 19.85 -10.17
C VAL A 7 -21.63 19.66 -11.56
N ALA A 8 -21.57 20.75 -12.34
CA ALA A 8 -20.78 20.78 -13.57
C ALA A 8 -19.30 20.68 -13.17
N ILE A 9 -18.79 19.45 -13.04
CA ILE A 9 -17.37 19.20 -12.79
C ILE A 9 -16.68 19.40 -14.15
N PRO A 10 -15.90 20.49 -14.34
CA PRO A 10 -15.20 20.70 -15.60
C PRO A 10 -14.31 19.48 -15.87
N LEU A 11 -14.23 19.04 -17.13
CA LEU A 11 -13.45 17.85 -17.54
C LEU A 11 -11.98 17.90 -17.05
N THR A 12 -11.45 19.08 -16.78
CA THR A 12 -10.15 19.32 -16.14
C THR A 12 -10.10 18.85 -14.68
N SER A 13 -11.17 19.04 -13.90
CA SER A 13 -11.30 18.61 -12.50
C SER A 13 -11.48 17.09 -12.39
N ALA A 14 -12.19 16.47 -13.34
CA ALA A 14 -12.31 15.01 -13.43
C ALA A 14 -10.96 14.33 -13.72
N LYS A 15 -10.15 14.89 -14.64
CA LYS A 15 -8.79 14.41 -14.93
C LYS A 15 -7.85 14.55 -13.72
N HIS A 16 -7.86 15.69 -13.04
CA HIS A 16 -7.05 15.90 -11.84
C HIS A 16 -7.39 14.93 -10.71
N ARG A 17 -8.69 14.67 -10.48
CA ARG A 17 -9.16 13.70 -9.48
C ARG A 17 -8.70 12.28 -9.81
N TYR A 18 -8.87 11.84 -11.07
CA TYR A 18 -8.44 10.52 -11.52
C TYR A 18 -6.93 10.28 -11.32
N HIS A 19 -6.09 11.26 -11.67
CA HIS A 19 -4.65 11.15 -11.48
C HIS A 19 -4.26 11.10 -10.00
N ARG A 20 -4.91 11.89 -9.15
CA ARG A 20 -4.69 11.88 -7.70
C ARG A 20 -5.09 10.53 -7.08
N ASP A 21 -6.23 9.99 -7.50
CA ASP A 21 -6.72 8.69 -7.02
C ASP A 21 -5.86 7.52 -7.52
N LYS A 22 -5.32 7.60 -8.74
CA LYS A 22 -4.36 6.61 -9.27
C LYS A 22 -3.05 6.65 -8.47
N ALA A 23 -2.50 7.83 -8.20
CA ALA A 23 -1.27 7.99 -7.42
C ALA A 23 -1.43 7.49 -5.98
N ARG A 24 -2.54 7.86 -5.31
CA ARG A 24 -2.86 7.41 -3.94
C ARG A 24 -2.98 5.89 -3.84
N ARG A 25 -3.61 5.25 -4.83
CA ARG A 25 -3.71 3.79 -4.86
C ARG A 25 -2.33 3.17 -5.01
N SER A 26 -1.53 3.65 -5.96
CA SER A 26 -0.18 3.11 -6.21
C SER A 26 0.72 3.16 -4.97
N SER A 27 0.65 4.24 -4.17
CA SER A 27 1.43 4.33 -2.93
C SER A 27 0.87 3.46 -1.80
N ALA A 28 -0.45 3.31 -1.70
CA ALA A 28 -1.08 2.44 -0.71
C ALA A 28 -0.76 0.95 -0.94
N TRP A 29 -0.70 0.51 -2.20
CA TRP A 29 -0.34 -0.87 -2.55
C TRP A 29 1.07 -1.23 -2.11
N GLY A 30 2.05 -0.33 -2.27
CA GLY A 30 3.43 -0.62 -1.89
C GLY A 30 3.62 -0.91 -0.39
N TYR A 31 2.91 -0.20 0.49
CA TYR A 31 2.95 -0.49 1.93
C TYR A 31 2.34 -1.85 2.26
N VAL A 32 1.19 -2.18 1.66
CA VAL A 32 0.49 -3.45 1.87
C VAL A 32 1.34 -4.62 1.36
N GLU A 33 1.97 -4.48 0.20
CA GLU A 33 2.85 -5.50 -0.37
C GLU A 33 4.05 -5.82 0.55
N ILE A 34 4.66 -4.80 1.16
CA ILE A 34 5.76 -5.00 2.10
C ILE A 34 5.27 -5.72 3.36
N GLU A 35 4.15 -5.29 3.95
CA GLU A 35 3.57 -5.95 5.13
C GLU A 35 3.19 -7.42 4.84
N ILE A 36 2.67 -7.72 3.65
CA ILE A 36 2.41 -9.10 3.21
C ILE A 36 3.71 -9.90 3.11
N GLY A 37 4.79 -9.29 2.60
CA GLY A 37 6.12 -9.91 2.56
C GLY A 37 6.65 -10.26 3.95
N VAL A 38 6.48 -9.35 4.93
CA VAL A 38 6.87 -9.59 6.34
C VAL A 38 6.01 -10.67 6.98
N LEU A 39 4.69 -10.67 6.75
CA LEU A 39 3.81 -11.75 7.19
C LEU A 39 4.27 -13.10 6.63
N LYS A 40 4.60 -13.13 5.33
CA LYS A 40 5.07 -14.34 4.68
C LYS A 40 6.34 -14.88 5.32
N SER A 41 7.35 -14.04 5.56
CA SER A 41 8.62 -14.49 6.12
C SER A 41 8.55 -14.82 7.62
N GLN A 42 7.70 -14.15 8.39
CA GLN A 42 7.64 -14.32 9.84
C GLN A 42 6.60 -15.36 10.31
N CYS A 43 5.49 -15.49 9.58
CA CYS A 43 4.36 -16.32 10.00
C CYS A 43 4.10 -17.48 9.04
N LEU A 44 4.28 -17.27 7.72
CA LEU A 44 3.88 -18.22 6.68
C LEU A 44 5.07 -18.85 5.92
N ASP A 45 6.27 -18.86 6.51
CA ASP A 45 7.47 -19.50 5.92
C ASP A 45 7.43 -21.04 5.99
N ARG A 46 6.29 -21.60 6.37
CA ARG A 46 6.02 -23.02 6.46
C ARG A 46 4.66 -23.34 5.89
N ARG A 47 4.48 -24.60 5.50
CA ARG A 47 3.19 -25.12 5.07
C ARG A 47 2.23 -25.24 6.27
N ILE A 48 1.01 -24.76 6.10
CA ILE A 48 -0.09 -24.89 7.07
C ILE A 48 -1.30 -25.44 6.31
N ASP A 49 -1.60 -26.71 6.53
CA ASP A 49 -2.67 -27.42 5.79
C ASP A 49 -4.08 -27.16 6.35
N ASP A 50 -4.18 -26.62 7.57
CA ASP A 50 -5.45 -26.28 8.20
C ASP A 50 -5.73 -24.78 8.18
N LYS A 51 -6.89 -24.41 7.63
CA LYS A 51 -7.32 -23.02 7.48
C LYS A 51 -7.54 -22.35 8.84
N HIS A 52 -8.09 -23.06 9.83
CA HIS A 52 -8.37 -22.48 11.14
C HIS A 52 -7.08 -22.12 11.87
N ARG A 53 -6.08 -23.02 11.83
CA ARG A 53 -4.74 -22.79 12.34
C ARG A 53 -4.05 -21.63 11.63
N MET A 54 -4.15 -21.56 10.30
CA MET A 54 -3.60 -20.43 9.55
C MET A 54 -4.18 -19.08 10.01
N ILE A 55 -5.50 -18.99 10.19
CA ILE A 55 -6.16 -17.77 10.69
C ILE A 55 -5.69 -17.43 12.11
N ALA A 56 -5.59 -18.41 13.00
CA ALA A 56 -5.14 -18.19 14.36
C ALA A 56 -3.70 -17.65 14.43
N GLU A 57 -2.80 -18.20 13.61
CA GLU A 57 -1.40 -17.78 13.55
C GLU A 57 -1.26 -16.34 13.00
N ILE A 58 -2.01 -16.01 11.93
CA ILE A 58 -2.05 -14.65 11.39
C ILE A 58 -2.56 -13.65 12.44
N ASN A 59 -3.62 -14.00 13.16
CA ASN A 59 -4.19 -13.14 14.21
C ASN A 59 -3.19 -12.93 15.36
N ALA A 60 -2.52 -13.99 15.82
CA ALA A 60 -1.52 -13.91 16.88
C ALA A 60 -0.33 -13.03 16.43
N TRP A 61 0.15 -13.23 15.20
CA TRP A 61 1.22 -12.42 14.61
C TRP A 61 0.83 -10.94 14.49
N GLN A 62 -0.40 -10.65 14.06
CA GLN A 62 -0.90 -9.28 13.95
C GLN A 62 -1.01 -8.60 15.31
N GLN A 63 -1.53 -9.31 16.33
CA GLN A 63 -1.60 -8.79 17.70
C GLN A 63 -0.21 -8.47 18.25
N GLN A 64 0.76 -9.36 18.04
CA GLN A 64 2.13 -9.17 18.48
C GLN A 64 2.76 -7.94 17.81
N ARG A 65 2.63 -7.78 16.49
CA ARG A 65 3.18 -6.61 15.77
C ARG A 65 2.51 -5.30 16.19
N ASN A 66 1.20 -5.32 16.40
CA ASN A 66 0.45 -4.16 16.90
C ASN A 66 0.91 -3.77 18.31
N ALA A 67 1.10 -4.74 19.20
CA ALA A 67 1.60 -4.51 20.56
C ALA A 67 3.02 -3.93 20.55
N GLN A 68 3.88 -4.42 19.64
CA GLN A 68 5.24 -3.92 19.46
C GLN A 68 5.31 -2.58 18.71
N ARG A 69 4.18 -2.08 18.19
CA ARG A 69 4.11 -0.93 17.28
C ARG A 69 5.15 -1.04 16.18
N ALA A 70 5.31 -2.25 15.63
CA ALA A 70 6.36 -2.54 14.65
C ALA A 70 6.16 -1.65 13.41
N GLN A 71 7.15 -0.81 13.12
CA GLN A 71 7.15 0.08 11.96
C GLN A 71 8.14 -0.42 10.92
N ILE A 72 7.80 -0.24 9.64
CA ILE A 72 8.75 -0.42 8.54
C ILE A 72 9.82 0.66 8.66
N GLN A 73 11.04 0.25 8.99
CA GLN A 73 12.20 1.13 9.02
C GLN A 73 12.77 1.25 7.61
N TRP A 74 12.55 2.40 6.97
CA TRP A 74 13.08 2.67 5.64
C TRP A 74 14.59 2.87 5.71
N MET A 75 15.34 2.00 5.03
CA MET A 75 16.81 2.06 5.00
C MET A 75 17.38 3.14 4.06
N PHE A 76 16.52 3.84 3.32
CA PHE A 76 16.91 4.88 2.37
C PHE A 76 16.00 6.08 2.51
N THR A 77 16.56 7.26 2.25
CA THR A 77 15.78 8.50 2.24
C THR A 77 14.96 8.58 0.96
N THR A 78 13.88 9.36 0.99
CA THR A 78 13.01 9.58 -0.18
C THR A 78 13.78 10.09 -1.38
N GLU A 79 14.82 10.91 -1.15
CA GLU A 79 15.69 11.47 -2.18
C GLU A 79 16.49 10.37 -2.86
N LYS A 80 17.12 9.47 -2.09
CA LYS A 80 17.85 8.31 -2.62
C LYS A 80 16.93 7.35 -3.38
N ALA A 81 15.69 7.19 -2.91
CA ALA A 81 14.69 6.41 -3.62
C ALA A 81 14.37 7.00 -5.00
N ARG A 82 14.16 8.32 -5.04
CA ARG A 82 13.83 9.05 -6.26
C ARG A 82 14.99 9.03 -7.26
N GLU A 83 16.23 9.14 -6.79
CA GLU A 83 17.41 9.00 -7.63
C GLU A 83 17.50 7.59 -8.26
N LYS A 84 17.37 6.54 -7.43
CA LYS A 84 17.44 5.15 -7.91
C LYS A 84 16.29 4.77 -8.84
N LEU A 85 15.07 5.25 -8.55
CA LEU A 85 13.86 4.88 -9.25
C LEU A 85 13.37 5.94 -10.25
N HIS A 86 14.20 6.95 -10.59
CA HIS A 86 13.80 8.07 -11.45
C HIS A 86 13.20 7.62 -12.79
N LYS A 87 13.67 6.49 -13.35
CA LYS A 87 13.13 5.92 -14.60
C LYS A 87 11.72 5.34 -14.43
N ALA A 88 11.45 4.70 -13.30
CA ALA A 88 10.16 4.08 -13.00
C ALA A 88 9.12 5.10 -12.51
N TYR A 89 9.58 6.16 -11.84
CA TYR A 89 8.76 7.24 -11.31
C TYR A 89 9.31 8.60 -11.75
N PRO A 90 9.10 8.99 -13.02
CA PRO A 90 9.50 10.31 -13.48
C PRO A 90 8.74 11.37 -12.70
N VAL A 91 9.46 12.40 -12.24
CA VAL A 91 8.83 13.57 -11.63
C VAL A 91 8.03 14.25 -12.73
N LYS A 92 6.72 14.40 -12.53
CA LYS A 92 5.89 15.16 -13.46
C LYS A 92 6.29 16.63 -13.36
N GLU A 93 6.75 17.20 -14.47
CA GLU A 93 6.78 18.66 -14.62
C GLU A 93 5.33 19.17 -14.53
N SER A 94 5.16 20.20 -13.70
CA SER A 94 3.89 20.88 -13.41
C SER A 94 3.57 21.94 -14.44
#